data_AF-A0A7W7F024-F1
#
_entry.id   AF-A0A7W7F024-F1
#
_cell.length_a   1.000
_cell.length_b   1.000
_cell.length_c   1.000
_cell.angle_alpha   90.00
_cell.angle_beta   90.00
_cell.angle_gamma   90.00
#
_symmetry.space_group_name_H-M   'P 1'
#
loop_
_entity.id
_entity.type
_entity.pdbx_description
1 polymer ?
#
loop_
_entity_poly.entity_id
_entity_poly.type
_entity_poly.pdbx_seq_one_letter_code
_entity_poly.pdbx_strand_id
1 'polypeptide(L)'
;MTIDWRMSAALENVPRGGNDVAEVTSLAGAVRAWWELDAEHRAQAVLTTDHPVQFDEAGEAVRSFAGDAIHALADRLEQDRGLTGSV
;
A
#
# COMPACT_ATOMS: atom_id res chain seq x y z
N MET A 1 -2.80 15.99 7.51
CA MET A 1 -1.69 15.39 6.74
C MET A 1 -2.31 14.37 5.78
N THR A 2 -1.98 14.42 4.50
CA THR A 2 -2.70 13.69 3.44
C THR A 2 -1.68 12.88 2.64
N ILE A 3 -1.82 11.56 2.67
CA ILE A 3 -1.03 10.65 1.82
C ILE A 3 -1.56 10.81 0.39
N ASP A 4 -0.68 10.97 -0.59
CA ASP A 4 -1.10 10.98 -1.99
C ASP A 4 -1.41 9.54 -2.43
N TRP A 5 -2.67 9.14 -2.27
CA TRP A 5 -3.14 7.80 -2.65
C TRP A 5 -3.16 7.55 -4.16
N ARG A 6 -2.98 8.60 -4.97
CA ARG A 6 -3.00 8.54 -6.45
C ARG A 6 -1.62 8.34 -7.04
N MET A 7 -0.56 8.58 -6.27
CA MET A 7 0.82 8.43 -6.70
C MET A 7 1.11 7.00 -7.14
N SER A 8 2.12 6.85 -8.00
CA SER A 8 2.55 5.56 -8.48
C SER A 8 3.20 4.73 -7.37
N ALA A 9 2.84 3.46 -7.31
CA ALA A 9 3.43 2.46 -6.43
C ALA A 9 3.53 1.12 -7.18
N ALA A 10 4.61 0.40 -6.92
CA ALA A 10 4.85 -0.95 -7.39
C ALA A 10 4.54 -1.94 -6.27
N LEU A 11 3.68 -2.92 -6.52
CA LEU A 11 3.51 -4.08 -5.64
C LEU A 11 4.26 -5.28 -6.23
N GLU A 12 5.28 -5.74 -5.53
CA GLU A 12 6.17 -6.83 -5.90
C GLU A 12 5.79 -8.11 -5.12
N ASN A 13 6.14 -9.29 -5.66
CA ASN A 13 5.80 -10.63 -5.13
C ASN A 13 4.29 -10.91 -5.08
N VAL A 14 3.59 -10.55 -6.16
CA VAL A 14 2.15 -10.82 -6.37
C VAL A 14 2.02 -12.00 -7.34
N PRO A 15 1.43 -13.14 -6.92
CA PRO A 15 1.13 -14.25 -7.83
C PRO A 15 0.00 -13.85 -8.79
N ARG A 16 0.34 -13.46 -10.02
CA ARG A 16 -0.64 -13.24 -11.09
C ARG A 16 -0.53 -14.35 -12.12
N GLY A 17 -1.53 -15.24 -12.13
CA GLY A 17 -1.63 -16.29 -13.15
C GLY A 17 -0.44 -17.25 -13.23
N GLY A 18 0.26 -17.47 -12.10
CA GLY A 18 1.42 -18.36 -12.02
C GLY A 18 2.78 -17.70 -12.18
N ASN A 19 2.86 -16.37 -12.27
CA ASN A 19 4.11 -15.61 -12.23
C ASN A 19 4.06 -14.48 -11.18
N ASP A 20 5.18 -14.24 -10.51
CA ASP A 20 5.41 -13.05 -9.70
C ASP A 20 5.59 -11.84 -10.62
N VAL A 21 4.62 -10.94 -10.65
CA VAL A 21 4.67 -9.74 -11.49
C VAL A 21 4.58 -8.49 -10.62
N ALA A 22 5.54 -7.58 -10.80
CA ALA A 22 5.47 -6.25 -10.21
C ALA A 22 4.34 -5.44 -10.88
N GLU A 23 3.30 -5.10 -10.12
CA GLU A 23 2.21 -4.26 -10.62
C GLU A 23 2.46 -2.80 -10.23
N VAL A 24 2.70 -1.96 -11.24
CA VAL A 24 2.79 -0.51 -11.06
C VAL A 24 1.40 0.11 -11.25
N THR A 25 0.80 0.54 -10.15
CA THR A 25 -0.55 1.13 -10.10
C THR A 25 -0.55 2.33 -9.14
N SER A 26 -1.70 2.89 -8.81
CA SER A 26 -1.78 3.90 -7.75
C SER A 26 -1.55 3.26 -6.38
N LEU A 27 -1.01 3.98 -5.40
CA LEU A 27 -0.81 3.47 -4.03
C LEU A 27 -2.08 2.81 -3.47
N ALA A 28 -3.25 3.45 -3.61
CA ALA A 28 -4.51 2.84 -3.17
C ALA A 28 -4.86 1.54 -3.93
N GLY A 29 -4.49 1.44 -5.21
CA GLY A 29 -4.67 0.22 -6.00
C GLY A 29 -3.76 -0.90 -5.53
N ALA A 30 -2.48 -0.59 -5.27
CA ALA A 30 -1.48 -1.54 -4.79
C ALA A 30 -1.87 -2.10 -3.41
N VAL A 31 -2.31 -1.24 -2.49
CA VAL A 31 -2.77 -1.65 -1.15
C VAL A 31 -4.03 -2.53 -1.23
N ARG A 32 -4.96 -2.24 -2.16
CA ARG A 32 -6.13 -3.10 -2.38
C ARG A 32 -5.76 -4.45 -2.98
N ALA A 33 -4.90 -4.47 -3.99
CA ALA A 33 -4.41 -5.72 -4.59
C ALA A 33 -3.73 -6.60 -3.54
N TRP A 34 -2.93 -6.01 -2.65
CA TRP A 34 -2.35 -6.70 -1.50
C TRP A 34 -3.42 -7.29 -0.57
N TRP A 35 -4.52 -6.58 -0.33
CA TRP A 35 -5.63 -7.09 0.47
C TRP A 35 -6.40 -8.26 -0.18
N GLU A 36 -6.30 -8.45 -1.49
CA GLU A 36 -6.90 -9.57 -2.19
C GLU A 36 -5.98 -10.81 -2.23
N LEU A 37 -4.71 -10.68 -1.88
CA LEU A 37 -3.76 -11.80 -1.81
C LEU A 37 -4.07 -12.77 -0.66
N ASP A 38 -3.58 -14.01 -0.75
CA ASP A 38 -3.55 -14.94 0.38
C ASP A 38 -2.55 -14.50 1.46
N ALA A 39 -2.75 -14.95 2.70
CA ALA A 39 -1.92 -14.55 3.84
C ALA A 39 -0.41 -14.81 3.65
N GLU A 40 -0.05 -15.90 2.99
CA GLU A 40 1.35 -16.24 2.69
C GLU A 40 1.98 -15.23 1.71
N HIS A 41 1.27 -14.87 0.64
CA HIS A 41 1.74 -13.89 -0.34
C HIS A 41 1.73 -12.47 0.23
N ARG A 42 0.77 -12.12 1.10
CA ARG A 42 0.77 -10.83 1.81
C ARG A 42 2.03 -10.62 2.65
N ALA A 43 2.54 -11.69 3.27
CA ALA A 43 3.75 -11.63 4.08
C ALA A 43 5.02 -11.45 3.24
N GLN A 44 5.02 -11.91 1.99
CA GLN A 44 6.15 -11.78 1.06
C GLN A 44 6.05 -10.56 0.14
N ALA A 45 4.87 -9.96 0.02
CA ALA A 45 4.64 -8.79 -0.82
C ALA A 45 5.40 -7.56 -0.33
N VAL A 46 6.01 -6.85 -1.28
CA VAL A 46 6.72 -5.60 -1.04
C VAL A 46 6.07 -4.51 -1.87
N LEU A 47 5.62 -3.44 -1.23
CA LEU A 47 5.06 -2.27 -1.87
C LEU A 47 6.10 -1.16 -1.87
N THR A 48 6.53 -0.74 -3.04
CA THR A 48 7.49 0.35 -3.23
C THR A 48 6.78 1.54 -3.86
N THR A 49 6.85 2.71 -3.25
CA THR A 49 6.23 3.94 -3.74
C THR A 49 7.21 4.79 -4.55
N ASP A 50 6.71 5.53 -5.54
CA ASP A 50 7.51 6.43 -6.38
C ASP A 50 8.14 7.57 -5.55
N HIS A 51 7.39 8.05 -4.56
CA HIS A 51 7.85 9.05 -3.59
C HIS A 51 7.71 8.53 -2.15
N PRO A 52 8.62 8.92 -1.25
CA PRO A 52 8.56 8.49 0.14
C PRO A 52 7.33 9.06 0.83
N VAL A 53 6.59 8.20 1.54
CA VAL A 53 5.38 8.50 2.28
C VAL A 53 5.71 8.70 3.74
N GLN A 54 5.23 9.79 4.30
CA GLN A 54 5.36 10.09 5.72
C GLN A 54 4.03 9.76 6.42
N PHE A 55 4.07 8.88 7.42
CA PHE A 55 2.87 8.44 8.16
C PHE A 55 2.52 9.37 9.30
N ASP A 56 3.53 9.97 9.90
CA ASP A 56 3.45 10.85 11.05
C ASP A 56 4.26 12.12 10.85
N GLU A 57 3.85 13.22 11.49
CA GLU A 57 4.47 14.54 11.33
C GLU A 57 5.95 14.59 11.77
N ALA A 58 6.38 13.64 12.61
CA ALA A 58 7.75 13.52 13.10
C ALA A 58 8.54 12.35 12.48
N GLY A 59 7.90 11.60 11.57
CA GLY A 59 8.40 10.30 11.12
C GLY A 59 9.34 10.42 9.94
N GLU A 60 10.12 9.37 9.72
CA GLU A 60 10.89 9.25 8.49
C GLU A 60 9.94 8.94 7.32
N ALA A 61 10.18 9.60 6.18
CA ALA A 61 9.43 9.31 4.98
C ALA A 61 9.92 7.97 4.39
N VAL A 62 9.04 6.97 4.37
CA VAL A 62 9.37 5.60 3.95
C VAL A 62 8.86 5.36 2.54
N ARG A 63 9.67 4.70 1.70
CA ARG A 63 9.30 4.38 0.31
C ARG A 63 8.98 2.91 0.07
N SER A 64 9.27 2.03 1.03
CA SER A 64 9.16 0.58 0.86
C SER A 64 8.45 -0.01 2.07
N PHE A 65 7.38 -0.76 1.82
CA PHE A 65 6.50 -1.35 2.82
C PHE A 65 6.43 -2.85 2.59
N ALA A 66 6.44 -3.64 3.65
CA ALA A 66 6.27 -5.08 3.57
C ALA A 66 5.43 -5.57 4.75
N GLY A 67 4.65 -6.63 4.53
CA GLY A 67 3.84 -7.28 5.56
C GLY A 67 2.99 -6.28 6.38
N ASP A 68 3.28 -6.17 7.66
CA ASP A 68 2.55 -5.34 8.63
C ASP A 68 2.53 -3.84 8.26
N ALA A 69 3.57 -3.35 7.59
CA ALA A 69 3.62 -1.96 7.16
C ALA A 69 2.61 -1.65 6.03
N ILE A 70 2.31 -2.63 5.17
CA ILE A 70 1.24 -2.51 4.17
C ILE A 70 -0.13 -2.59 4.86
N HIS A 71 -0.25 -3.38 5.93
CA HIS A 71 -1.47 -3.42 6.75
C HIS A 71 -1.78 -2.04 7.35
N ALA A 72 -0.77 -1.36 7.92
CA ALA A 72 -0.91 -0.01 8.44
C ALA A 72 -1.33 1.00 7.36
N LEU A 73 -0.80 0.86 6.13
CA LEU A 73 -1.25 1.62 4.96
C LEU A 73 -2.72 1.35 4.63
N ALA A 74 -3.16 0.09 4.65
CA ALA A 74 -4.55 -0.29 4.39
C ALA A 74 -5.50 0.32 5.42
N ASP A 75 -5.17 0.22 6.71
CA ASP A 75 -5.95 0.82 7.78
C ASP A 75 -6.04 2.34 7.61
N ARG A 76 -4.91 2.99 7.27
CA ARG A 76 -4.88 4.44 7.04
C ARG A 76 -5.71 4.86 5.82
N LEU A 77 -5.72 4.06 4.75
CA LEU A 77 -6.56 4.30 3.56
C LEU A 77 -8.04 4.30 3.93
N GLU A 78 -8.47 3.32 4.72
CA GLU A 78 -9.86 3.22 5.16
C GLU A 78 -10.23 4.36 6.12
N GLN A 79 -9.33 4.77 7.02
CA GLN A 79 -9.53 5.96 7.84
C GLN A 79 -9.67 7.25 7.01
N ASP A 80 -8.83 7.43 5.99
CA ASP A 80 -8.87 8.62 5.11
C ASP A 80 -10.17 8.67 4.30
N ARG A 81 -10.69 7.52 3.87
CA ARG A 81 -11.99 7.39 3.19
C ARG A 81 -13.17 7.50 4.17
N GLY A 82 -13.03 7.04 5.41
CA GLY A 82 -14.05 7.17 6.45
C GLY A 82 -14.23 8.60 6.96
N LEU A 83 -13.14 9.38 7.02
CA LEU A 83 -13.17 10.80 7.40
C LEU A 83 -13.92 11.68 6.39
N THR A 84 -14.09 11.23 5.14
CA THR A 84 -14.91 11.92 4.13
C THR A 84 -16.38 11.48 4.13
N GLY A 85 -16.78 10.56 5.03
CA GLY A 85 -18.09 9.91 5.03
C GLY A 85 -18.98 10.13 6.27
N SER A 86 -18.62 11.02 7.19
CA SER A 86 -19.48 11.34 8.36
C SER A 86 -20.21 12.67 8.14
N VAL A 87 -21.45 12.56 7.66
CA VAL A 87 -22.47 13.63 7.62
C VAL A 87 -23.27 13.66 8.91
#